data_AF-A0A7V8WT01-F1
#
_entry.id   AF-A0A7V8WT01-F1
#
_cell.length_a   1.000
_cell.length_b   1.000
_cell.length_c   1.000
_cell.angle_alpha   90.00
_cell.angle_beta   90.00
_cell.angle_gamma   90.00
#
_symmetry.space_group_name_H-M   'P 1'
#
loop_
_entity.id
_entity.type
_entity.pdbx_description
1 polymer ?
#
loop_
_entity_poly.entity_id
_entity_poly.type
_entity_poly.pdbx_seq_one_letter_code
_entity_poly.pdbx_strand_id
1 'polypeptide(L)'
;MSSIVMSSPTARESRGSIKGRFALVGVGTVVAAVVANVLVYFIGSVLVGYDPGFVVLATVGGTILFTLVPAVVAVLLYAVLPRFTANPARVFRIIAAVVFVVTLIPDFTYIPTVPGASGGQTAILVLMHAVAASVIVGMLTTVAHPRPR
;
A
#
# COMPACT_ATOMS: atom_id res chain seq x y z
N MET A 1 49.94 7.47 13.11
CA MET A 1 49.42 6.10 12.86
C MET A 1 48.09 6.22 12.16
N SER A 2 48.03 6.02 10.85
CA SER A 2 46.81 6.17 10.04
C SER A 2 46.24 4.79 9.74
N SER A 3 45.18 4.39 10.43
CA SER A 3 44.46 3.15 10.11
C SER A 3 43.45 3.42 9.01
N ILE A 4 43.79 3.02 7.79
CA ILE A 4 42.83 2.91 6.69
C ILE A 4 41.90 1.75 7.05
N VAL A 5 40.67 2.07 7.43
CA VAL A 5 39.60 1.08 7.61
C VAL A 5 39.25 0.54 6.21
N MET A 6 39.90 -0.55 5.81
CA MET A 6 39.51 -1.32 4.62
C MET A 6 38.10 -1.85 4.86
N SER A 7 37.11 -1.19 4.27
CA SER A 7 35.74 -1.71 4.21
C SER A 7 35.74 -2.93 3.29
N SER A 8 35.61 -4.13 3.85
CA SER A 8 35.65 -5.40 3.11
C SER A 8 34.65 -5.42 1.95
N PRO A 9 35.04 -5.85 0.74
CA PRO A 9 34.16 -5.94 -0.44
C PRO A 9 32.82 -6.65 -0.18
N THR A 10 32.86 -7.66 0.69
CA THR A 10 31.71 -8.48 1.12
C THR A 10 30.60 -7.68 1.82
N ALA A 11 30.93 -6.64 2.59
CA ALA A 11 29.94 -5.79 3.26
C ALA A 11 29.20 -4.84 2.28
N ARG A 12 29.85 -4.52 1.15
CA ARG A 12 29.28 -3.67 0.10
C ARG A 12 28.32 -4.47 -0.79
N GLU A 13 28.67 -5.71 -1.12
CA GLU A 13 27.79 -6.64 -1.84
C GLU A 13 26.53 -7.00 -1.04
N SER A 14 26.65 -7.30 0.26
CA SER A 14 25.48 -7.69 1.06
C SER A 14 24.47 -6.53 1.22
N ARG A 15 24.96 -5.30 1.41
CA ARG A 15 24.11 -4.09 1.45
C ARG A 15 23.45 -3.80 0.11
N GLY A 16 24.12 -4.08 -1.02
CA GLY A 16 23.54 -3.97 -2.36
C GLY A 16 22.39 -4.94 -2.58
N SER A 17 22.58 -6.21 -2.20
CA SER A 17 21.57 -7.27 -2.30
C SER A 17 20.32 -6.98 -1.46
N ILE A 18 20.48 -6.48 -0.22
CA ILE A 18 19.34 -6.12 0.65
C ILE A 18 18.54 -4.95 0.07
N LYS A 19 19.21 -3.92 -0.44
CA LYS A 19 18.54 -2.78 -1.09
C LYS A 19 17.81 -3.19 -2.36
N GLY A 20 18.43 -4.03 -3.19
CA GLY A 20 17.83 -4.56 -4.41
C GLY A 20 16.58 -5.40 -4.13
N ARG A 21 16.64 -6.28 -3.12
CA ARG A 21 15.49 -7.07 -2.68
C ARG A 21 14.36 -6.18 -2.15
N PHE A 22 14.67 -5.17 -1.35
CA PHE A 22 13.66 -4.23 -0.87
C PHE A 22 13.00 -3.47 -2.01
N ALA A 23 13.78 -2.96 -2.98
CA ALA A 23 13.25 -2.25 -4.13
C ALA A 23 12.29 -3.13 -4.95
N LEU A 24 12.67 -4.39 -5.18
CA LEU A 24 11.82 -5.37 -5.87
C LEU A 24 10.51 -5.62 -5.11
N VAL A 25 10.58 -5.82 -3.78
CA VAL A 25 9.39 -6.01 -2.94
C VAL A 25 8.52 -4.75 -2.92
N GLY A 26 9.12 -3.56 -2.86
CA GLY A 26 8.41 -2.28 -2.89
C GLY A 26 7.64 -2.09 -4.19
N VAL A 27 8.29 -2.26 -5.33
CA VAL A 27 7.63 -2.19 -6.66
C VAL A 27 6.57 -3.28 -6.77
N GLY A 28 6.89 -4.52 -6.38
CA GLY A 28 5.93 -5.63 -6.38
C GLY A 28 4.71 -5.36 -5.50
N THR A 29 4.88 -4.68 -4.37
CA THR A 29 3.78 -4.29 -3.47
C THR A 29 2.84 -3.30 -4.14
N VAL A 30 3.39 -2.26 -4.79
CA VAL A 30 2.59 -1.25 -5.50
C VAL A 30 1.80 -1.90 -6.64
N VAL A 31 2.47 -2.71 -7.46
CA VAL A 31 1.84 -3.41 -8.59
C VAL A 31 0.76 -4.36 -8.09
N ALA A 32 1.04 -5.16 -7.06
CA ALA A 32 0.06 -6.10 -6.50
C ALA A 32 -1.17 -5.38 -5.92
N ALA A 33 -0.97 -4.27 -5.21
CA ALA A 33 -2.09 -3.49 -4.65
C ALA A 33 -2.97 -2.90 -5.76
N VAL A 34 -2.35 -2.31 -6.79
CA VAL A 34 -3.09 -1.76 -7.94
C VAL A 34 -3.86 -2.86 -8.66
N VAL A 35 -3.22 -3.99 -8.98
CA VAL A 35 -3.88 -5.11 -9.66
C VAL A 35 -5.03 -5.65 -8.83
N ALA A 36 -4.83 -5.86 -7.52
CA ALA A 36 -5.88 -6.35 -6.63
C ALA A 36 -7.09 -5.41 -6.61
N ASN A 37 -6.87 -4.09 -6.48
CA ASN A 37 -7.96 -3.12 -6.49
C ASN A 37 -8.65 -2.99 -7.85
N VAL A 38 -7.91 -3.12 -8.96
CA VAL A 38 -8.50 -3.17 -10.31
C VAL A 38 -9.38 -4.41 -10.48
N LEU A 39 -8.98 -5.57 -9.93
CA LEU A 39 -9.83 -6.75 -9.93
C LEU A 39 -11.10 -6.52 -9.10
N VAL A 40 -10.99 -5.92 -7.91
CA VAL A 40 -12.15 -5.54 -7.10
C VAL A 40 -13.06 -4.56 -7.86
N TYR A 41 -12.49 -3.62 -8.60
CA TYR A 41 -13.24 -2.67 -9.43
C TYR A 41 -14.11 -3.38 -10.45
N PHE A 42 -13.54 -4.31 -11.23
CA PHE A 42 -14.30 -5.03 -12.25
C PHE A 42 -15.30 -6.02 -11.66
N ILE A 43 -14.98 -6.65 -10.53
CA ILE A 43 -15.95 -7.52 -9.84
C ILE A 43 -17.11 -6.68 -9.31
N GLY A 44 -16.83 -5.56 -8.66
CA GLY A 44 -17.84 -4.66 -8.13
C GLY A 44 -18.71 -4.02 -9.23
N SER A 45 -18.15 -3.73 -10.41
CA SER A 45 -18.93 -3.14 -11.51
C SER A 45 -20.00 -4.11 -12.03
N VAL A 46 -19.70 -5.42 -12.02
CA VAL A 46 -20.66 -6.47 -12.39
C VAL A 46 -21.69 -6.73 -11.28
N LEU A 47 -21.27 -6.73 -10.01
CA LEU A 47 -22.14 -7.08 -8.89
C LEU A 47 -23.06 -5.94 -8.43
N VAL A 48 -22.57 -4.71 -8.47
CA VAL A 48 -23.29 -3.52 -7.95
C VAL A 48 -23.86 -2.68 -9.08
N GLY A 49 -23.17 -2.60 -10.23
CA GLY A 49 -23.47 -1.62 -11.27
C GLY A 49 -23.06 -0.22 -10.83
N TYR A 50 -22.06 0.38 -11.49
CA TYR A 50 -21.62 1.73 -11.14
C TYR A 50 -22.44 2.78 -11.87
N ASP A 51 -23.01 3.71 -11.12
CA ASP A 51 -23.66 4.88 -11.67
C ASP A 51 -22.62 5.79 -12.36
N PRO A 52 -22.82 6.20 -13.63
CA PRO A 52 -21.89 7.09 -14.33
C PRO A 52 -21.75 8.47 -13.69
N GLY A 53 -22.76 8.94 -12.96
CA GLY A 53 -22.74 10.16 -12.16
C GLY A 53 -21.88 10.03 -10.90
N PHE A 54 -21.59 8.81 -10.44
CA PHE A 54 -20.67 8.56 -9.34
C PHE A 54 -19.22 8.59 -9.80
N VAL A 55 -18.69 9.81 -9.92
CA VAL A 55 -17.36 10.12 -10.47
C VAL A 55 -16.21 9.33 -9.84
N VAL A 56 -16.34 8.88 -8.59
CA VAL A 56 -15.29 8.14 -7.87
C VAL A 56 -15.03 6.75 -8.47
N LEU A 57 -16.08 6.07 -8.96
CA LEU A 57 -15.97 4.76 -9.62
C LEU A 57 -16.32 4.80 -11.12
N ALA A 58 -16.56 5.99 -11.67
CA ALA A 58 -16.92 6.16 -13.08
C ALA A 58 -15.85 5.62 -14.04
N THR A 59 -14.57 5.60 -13.63
CA THR A 59 -13.49 5.01 -14.43
C THR A 59 -12.50 4.22 -13.56
N VAL A 60 -11.90 3.19 -14.15
CA VAL A 60 -10.82 2.42 -13.52
C VAL A 60 -9.56 3.26 -13.25
N GLY A 61 -9.36 4.34 -14.03
CA GLY A 61 -8.22 5.24 -13.88
C GLY A 61 -8.17 5.90 -12.51
N GLY A 62 -9.34 6.25 -11.95
CA GLY A 62 -9.46 6.74 -10.57
C GLY A 62 -8.94 5.73 -9.56
N THR A 63 -9.42 4.48 -9.63
CA THR A 63 -8.99 3.39 -8.75
C THR A 63 -7.47 3.15 -8.81
N ILE A 64 -6.89 3.21 -10.01
CA ILE A 64 -5.43 3.06 -10.19
C ILE A 64 -4.69 4.19 -9.47
N LEU A 65 -5.04 5.45 -9.72
CA LEU A 65 -4.35 6.60 -9.13
C LEU A 65 -4.49 6.64 -7.60
N PHE A 66 -5.71 6.44 -7.08
CA PHE A 66 -5.99 6.43 -5.65
C PHE A 66 -5.37 5.24 -4.90
N THR A 67 -4.97 4.17 -5.60
CA THR A 67 -4.21 3.07 -5.00
C THR A 67 -2.71 3.28 -5.13
N LEU A 68 -2.25 3.75 -6.30
CA LEU A 68 -0.85 3.93 -6.63
C LEU A 68 -0.16 4.92 -5.68
N VAL A 69 -0.74 6.11 -5.50
CA VAL A 69 -0.11 7.18 -4.72
C VAL A 69 0.07 6.78 -3.24
N PRO A 70 -0.96 6.29 -2.52
CA PRO A 70 -0.79 5.83 -1.15
C PRO A 70 0.13 4.62 -1.03
N ALA A 71 0.11 3.69 -2.00
CA ALA A 71 1.02 2.53 -1.97
C ALA A 71 2.48 2.95 -2.06
N VAL A 72 2.82 3.90 -2.95
CA VAL A 72 4.18 4.46 -3.04
C VAL A 72 4.58 5.14 -1.73
N VAL A 73 3.71 5.98 -1.17
CA VAL A 73 3.96 6.64 0.12
C VAL A 73 4.19 5.61 1.22
N ALA A 74 3.40 4.53 1.27
CA ALA A 74 3.54 3.47 2.25
C ALA A 74 4.87 2.70 2.12
N VAL A 75 5.31 2.40 0.89
CA VAL A 75 6.62 1.78 0.63
C VAL A 75 7.76 2.68 1.12
N LEU A 76 7.70 3.97 0.81
CA LEU A 76 8.71 4.95 1.23
C LEU A 76 8.74 5.12 2.75
N LEU A 77 7.57 5.21 3.38
CA LEU A 77 7.44 5.27 4.83
C LEU A 77 8.07 4.04 5.49
N TYR A 78 7.77 2.84 4.96
CA TYR A 78 8.34 1.60 5.48
C TYR A 78 9.86 1.52 5.30
N ALA A 79 10.39 2.06 4.19
CA ALA A 79 11.83 2.14 3.95
C ALA A 79 12.56 3.05 4.94
N VAL A 80 11.85 4.05 5.48
CA VAL A 80 12.43 5.08 6.37
C VAL A 80 12.30 4.72 7.84
N LEU A 81 11.25 4.00 8.23
CA LEU A 81 10.97 3.58 9.61
C LEU A 81 12.15 2.95 10.37
N PRO A 82 13.00 2.09 9.78
CA PRO A 82 14.15 1.52 10.49
C PRO A 82 15.15 2.54 11.02
N ARG A 83 15.11 3.80 10.55
CA ARG A 83 15.95 4.89 11.09
C ARG A 83 15.44 5.45 12.41
N PHE A 84 14.17 5.20 12.74
CA PHE A 84 13.48 5.84 13.87
C PHE A 84 12.99 4.85 14.93
N THR A 85 12.94 3.55 14.60
CA THR A 85 12.44 2.53 15.53
C THR A 85 13.17 1.21 15.38
N ALA A 86 13.34 0.51 16.50
CA ALA A 86 13.85 -0.87 16.54
C ALA A 86 12.84 -1.90 16.01
N ASN A 87 11.55 -1.55 15.92
CA ASN A 87 10.46 -2.46 15.52
C ASN A 87 9.64 -1.91 14.33
N PRO A 88 10.24 -1.70 13.14
CA PRO A 88 9.59 -1.03 12.01
C PRO A 88 8.31 -1.73 11.54
N ALA A 89 8.27 -3.07 11.54
CA ALA A 89 7.07 -3.84 11.17
C ALA A 89 5.88 -3.57 12.10
N ARG A 90 6.09 -3.51 13.42
CA ARG A 90 5.02 -3.25 14.39
C ARG A 90 4.49 -1.83 14.25
N VAL A 91 5.40 -0.85 14.18
CA VAL A 91 5.02 0.56 14.03
C VAL A 91 4.28 0.79 12.72
N PHE A 92 4.76 0.20 11.61
CA PHE A 92 4.07 0.31 10.32
C PHE A 92 2.66 -0.26 10.35
N ARG A 93 2.43 -1.41 10.99
CA ARG A 93 1.08 -1.98 11.13
C ARG A 93 0.14 -1.07 11.90
N ILE A 94 0.62 -0.44 12.97
CA ILE A 94 -0.16 0.53 13.75
C ILE A 94 -0.51 1.74 12.87
N ILE A 95 0.48 2.32 12.19
CA ILE A 95 0.24 3.45 11.28
C ILE A 95 -0.75 3.05 10.19
N ALA A 96 -0.57 1.89 9.56
CA ALA A 96 -1.45 1.40 8.51
C ALA A 96 -2.88 1.16 9.02
N ALA A 97 -3.05 0.64 10.23
CA ALA A 97 -4.37 0.48 10.84
C ALA A 97 -5.04 1.84 11.09
N VAL A 98 -4.30 2.83 11.61
CA VAL A 98 -4.81 4.19 11.80
C VAL A 98 -5.17 4.83 10.46
N VAL A 99 -4.28 4.76 9.47
CA VAL A 99 -4.52 5.29 8.13
C VAL A 99 -5.72 4.62 7.49
N PHE A 100 -5.86 3.30 7.60
CA PHE A 100 -7.05 2.58 7.11
C PHE A 100 -8.33 3.17 7.70
N VAL A 101 -8.42 3.30 9.03
CA VAL A 101 -9.58 3.91 9.69
C VAL A 101 -9.83 5.34 9.20
N VAL A 102 -8.76 6.15 9.06
CA VAL A 102 -8.87 7.52 8.55
C VAL A 102 -9.38 7.55 7.12
N THR A 103 -8.94 6.63 6.26
CA THR A 103 -9.41 6.54 4.86
C THR A 103 -10.88 6.14 4.75
N LEU A 104 -11.47 5.52 5.78
CA LEU A 104 -12.91 5.22 5.79
C LEU A 104 -13.78 6.43 6.17
N ILE A 105 -13.21 7.49 6.76
CA ILE A 105 -13.98 8.68 7.16
C ILE A 105 -14.69 9.30 5.94
N PRO A 106 -14.03 9.56 4.80
CA PRO A 106 -14.70 10.04 3.59
C PRO A 106 -15.79 9.09 3.07
N ASP A 107 -15.61 7.78 3.16
CA ASP A 107 -16.59 6.78 2.70
C ASP A 107 -17.94 6.91 3.41
N PHE A 108 -17.94 7.36 4.67
CA PHE A 108 -19.16 7.52 5.48
C PHE A 108 -19.60 8.98 5.68
N THR A 109 -18.75 9.96 5.38
CA THR A 109 -19.07 11.39 5.61
C THR A 109 -19.19 12.19 4.31
N TYR A 110 -18.40 11.86 3.29
CA TYR A 110 -18.36 12.58 2.02
C TYR A 110 -19.07 11.83 0.90
N ILE A 111 -18.80 10.53 0.71
CA ILE A 111 -19.39 9.73 -0.37
C ILE A 111 -20.93 9.80 -0.42
N PRO A 112 -21.68 9.79 0.71
CA PRO A 112 -23.13 9.93 0.67
C PRO A 112 -23.63 11.27 0.08
N THR A 113 -22.77 12.28 -0.01
CA THR A 113 -23.09 13.60 -0.60
C THR A 113 -22.80 13.68 -2.10
N VAL A 114 -22.12 12.66 -2.66
CA VAL A 114 -21.72 12.65 -4.07
C VAL A 114 -22.90 12.16 -4.93
N PRO A 115 -23.24 12.85 -6.03
CA PRO A 115 -24.26 12.39 -6.97
C PRO A 115 -24.01 10.96 -7.46
N GLY A 116 -25.07 10.17 -7.59
CA GLY A 116 -25.00 8.77 -8.03
C GLY A 116 -24.43 7.79 -7.00
N ALA A 117 -24.06 8.25 -5.79
CA ALA A 117 -23.60 7.34 -4.75
C ALA A 117 -24.70 6.40 -4.28
N SER A 118 -24.34 5.14 -4.07
CA SER A 118 -25.19 4.11 -3.48
C SER A 118 -24.46 3.37 -2.37
N GLY A 119 -25.21 2.73 -1.47
CA GLY A 119 -24.63 1.90 -0.41
C GLY A 119 -23.75 0.76 -0.96
N GLY A 120 -24.10 0.21 -2.12
CA GLY A 120 -23.28 -0.81 -2.80
C GLY A 120 -21.94 -0.25 -3.27
N GLN A 121 -21.93 0.94 -3.89
CA GLN A 121 -20.69 1.59 -4.33
C GLN A 121 -19.81 1.99 -3.14
N THR A 122 -20.40 2.48 -2.04
CA THR A 122 -19.68 2.74 -0.79
C THR A 122 -19.06 1.45 -0.23
N ALA A 123 -19.79 0.34 -0.21
CA ALA A 123 -19.24 -0.94 0.25
C ALA A 123 -18.05 -1.42 -0.60
N ILE A 124 -18.09 -1.19 -1.92
CA ILE A 124 -16.95 -1.47 -2.80
C ILE A 124 -15.75 -0.58 -2.47
N LEU A 125 -15.94 0.71 -2.21
CA LEU A 125 -14.84 1.59 -1.80
C LEU A 125 -14.19 1.13 -0.50
N VAL A 126 -14.99 0.79 0.52
CA VAL A 126 -14.47 0.24 1.79
C VAL A 126 -13.69 -1.05 1.54
N LEU A 127 -14.19 -1.93 0.67
CA LEU A 127 -13.49 -3.16 0.29
C LEU A 127 -12.15 -2.88 -0.41
N MET A 128 -12.10 -1.90 -1.33
CA MET A 128 -10.86 -1.49 -1.99
C MET A 128 -9.83 -0.95 -1.00
N HIS A 129 -10.26 -0.18 0.02
CA HIS A 129 -9.37 0.25 1.10
C HIS A 129 -8.81 -0.95 1.88
N ALA A 130 -9.67 -1.91 2.22
CA ALA A 130 -9.27 -3.10 2.97
C ALA A 130 -8.31 -3.98 2.17
N VAL A 131 -8.55 -4.17 0.87
CA VAL A 131 -7.68 -4.94 -0.04
C VAL A 131 -6.33 -4.26 -0.19
N ALA A 132 -6.30 -2.96 -0.49
CA ALA A 132 -5.05 -2.21 -0.58
C ALA A 132 -4.24 -2.30 0.72
N ALA A 133 -4.87 -2.03 1.87
CA ALA A 133 -4.21 -2.10 3.17
C ALA A 133 -3.63 -3.51 3.44
N SER A 134 -4.41 -4.56 3.17
CA SER A 134 -4.01 -5.94 3.38
C SER A 134 -2.81 -6.34 2.52
N VAL A 135 -2.83 -6.00 1.22
CA VAL A 135 -1.73 -6.29 0.30
C VAL A 135 -0.47 -5.52 0.70
N ILE A 136 -0.59 -4.21 0.94
CA ILE A 136 0.54 -3.36 1.29
C ILE A 136 1.20 -3.81 2.60
N VAL A 137 0.40 -3.99 3.65
CA VAL A 137 0.90 -4.39 4.97
C VAL A 137 1.46 -5.82 4.94
N GLY A 138 0.77 -6.74 4.27
CA GLY A 138 1.20 -8.12 4.13
C GLY A 138 2.56 -8.20 3.47
N MET A 139 2.71 -7.63 2.27
CA MET A 139 3.96 -7.73 1.50
C MET A 139 5.13 -7.03 2.21
N LEU A 140 4.94 -5.80 2.69
CA LEU A 140 6.03 -5.05 3.32
C LEU A 140 6.47 -5.66 4.66
N THR A 141 5.54 -6.19 5.47
CA THR A 141 5.90 -6.66 6.81
C THR A 141 6.22 -8.16 6.89
N THR A 142 6.06 -8.92 5.81
CA THR A 142 6.38 -10.36 5.78
C THR A 142 7.47 -10.73 4.77
N VAL A 143 7.50 -10.12 3.58
CA VAL A 143 8.42 -10.51 2.50
C VAL A 143 9.75 -9.74 2.57
N ALA A 144 9.70 -8.49 3.05
CA ALA A 144 10.87 -7.61 3.14
C ALA A 144 11.84 -7.96 4.30
N HIS A 145 11.42 -8.79 5.26
CA HIS A 145 12.25 -9.21 6.40
C HIS A 145 12.61 -10.69 6.27
N PRO A 146 13.87 -11.05 5.96
CA PRO A 146 14.35 -12.40 6.15
C PRO A 146 14.25 -12.76 7.64
N ARG A 147 13.59 -13.86 7.99
CA ARG A 147 13.68 -14.43 9.35
C ARG A 147 15.16 -14.76 9.62
N PRO A 148 15.72 -14.43 10.80
CA PRO A 148 16.98 -15.04 11.20
C PRO A 148 16.77 -16.56 11.23
N ARG A 149 17.62 -17.28 10.49
CA ARG A 149 17.75 -18.74 10.62
C ARG A 149 18.53 -19.05 11.89
#